data_AF-A0A2W4M7Q6-F1
#
_entry.id   AF-A0A2W4M7Q6-F1
#
_cell.length_a   1.000
_cell.length_b   1.000
_cell.length_c   1.000
_cell.angle_alpha   90.00
_cell.angle_beta   90.00
_cell.angle_gamma   90.00
#
_symmetry.space_group_name_H-M   'P 1'
#
loop_
_entity.id
_entity.type
_entity.pdbx_description
1 polymer ?
#
loop_
_entity_poly.entity_id
_entity_poly.type
_entity_poly.pdbx_seq_one_letter_code
_entity_poly.pdbx_strand_id
1 'polypeptide(L)'
;MARAVLRTERTPAPRVPDEKGVLMRRVSPLGALLAGTAAGAFGAWVMDLFFSATKKIAPQLPENVFSPPELQQEREGQTETVARRVVEHLAQRGPLEDTARAGEIVHYVYGATWAGLYGLVAATSRPARSLPGGLAFGTIVWAISEGLVLPLFRLAPWPRASLLRNHAYSLASHLVYGAATAGATHTLLRLGSRPALAALGALWLTRKVPSGVRPVARTLTRRGVGIAIRARDVVEAVR
;
A
#
# COMPACT_ATOMS: atom_id res chain seq x y z
N MET A 1 -46.10 -32.09 30.62
CA MET A 1 -45.08 -31.09 31.01
C MET A 1 -44.31 -30.65 29.77
N ALA A 2 -44.69 -29.52 29.15
CA ALA A 2 -44.03 -29.00 27.95
C ALA A 2 -43.27 -27.71 28.31
N ARG A 3 -41.95 -27.69 28.05
CA ARG A 3 -41.07 -26.53 28.25
C ARG A 3 -41.30 -25.51 27.13
N ALA A 4 -41.79 -24.33 27.47
CA ALA A 4 -41.78 -23.17 26.59
C ALA A 4 -40.37 -22.57 26.56
N VAL A 5 -39.72 -22.60 25.40
CA VAL A 5 -38.45 -21.91 25.15
C VAL A 5 -38.78 -20.47 24.78
N LEU A 6 -38.51 -19.53 25.70
CA LEU A 6 -38.63 -18.09 25.45
C LEU A 6 -37.52 -17.65 24.48
N ARG A 7 -37.92 -17.41 23.22
CA ARG A 7 -37.09 -16.77 22.21
C ARG A 7 -37.03 -15.26 22.53
N THR A 8 -35.95 -14.80 23.14
CA THR A 8 -35.67 -13.36 23.29
C THR A 8 -35.39 -12.75 21.91
N GLU A 9 -36.34 -11.97 21.39
CA GLU A 9 -36.13 -11.13 20.23
C GLU A 9 -35.12 -10.03 20.59
N ARG A 10 -33.93 -10.06 19.97
CA ARG A 10 -32.97 -8.95 20.07
C ARG A 10 -33.45 -7.84 19.16
N THR A 11 -33.97 -6.77 19.74
CA THR A 11 -34.27 -5.51 19.03
C THR A 11 -32.98 -4.97 18.42
N PRO A 12 -32.93 -4.68 17.10
CA PRO A 12 -31.74 -4.11 16.48
C PRO A 12 -31.53 -2.67 16.98
N ALA A 13 -30.30 -2.35 17.39
CA ALA A 13 -29.92 -1.03 17.89
C ALA A 13 -30.23 0.10 16.87
N PRO A 14 -30.64 1.29 17.34
CA PRO A 14 -31.03 2.39 16.46
C PRO A 14 -29.87 2.85 15.58
N ARG A 15 -30.16 3.00 14.27
CA ARG A 15 -29.20 3.53 13.28
C ARG A 15 -29.16 5.04 13.40
N VAL A 16 -28.08 5.59 13.94
CA VAL A 16 -27.85 7.04 13.99
C VAL A 16 -27.51 7.55 12.58
N PRO A 17 -28.32 8.45 11.98
CA PRO A 17 -28.01 9.06 10.70
C PRO A 17 -26.88 10.10 10.86
N ASP A 18 -25.92 10.11 9.94
CA ASP A 18 -24.99 11.23 9.77
C ASP A 18 -25.61 12.26 8.81
N GLU A 19 -25.40 13.55 9.11
CA GLU A 19 -26.07 14.74 8.54
C GLU A 19 -25.93 14.95 7.02
N LYS A 20 -25.35 14.00 6.28
CA LYS A 20 -25.25 14.05 4.81
C LYS A 20 -25.85 12.85 4.08
N GLY A 21 -26.67 12.03 4.73
CA GLY A 21 -27.55 11.06 4.05
C GLY A 21 -26.87 9.99 3.18
N VAL A 22 -25.55 9.91 3.15
CA VAL A 22 -24.82 8.83 2.49
C VAL A 22 -24.55 7.76 3.53
N LEU A 23 -25.39 6.71 3.54
CA LEU A 23 -25.15 5.48 4.28
C LEU A 23 -23.81 4.88 3.80
N MET A 24 -22.70 5.23 4.44
CA MET A 24 -21.49 4.45 4.27
C MET A 24 -21.76 3.07 4.82
N ARG A 25 -21.85 2.07 3.94
CA ARG A 25 -21.81 0.66 4.34
C ARG A 25 -20.63 0.49 5.29
N ARG A 26 -20.86 -0.11 6.48
CA ARG A 26 -19.78 -0.42 7.42
C ARG A 26 -18.73 -1.25 6.68
N VAL A 27 -17.58 -0.65 6.37
CA VAL A 27 -16.44 -1.36 5.79
C VAL A 27 -15.83 -2.21 6.90
N SER A 28 -15.63 -3.50 6.66
CA SER A 28 -14.96 -4.36 7.64
C SER A 28 -13.50 -3.96 7.79
N PRO A 29 -12.85 -4.21 8.94
CA PRO A 29 -11.41 -3.94 9.11
C PRO A 29 -10.55 -4.59 8.03
N LEU A 30 -10.87 -5.83 7.65
CA LEU A 30 -10.20 -6.52 6.54
C LEU A 30 -10.41 -5.80 5.20
N GLY A 31 -11.64 -5.34 4.92
CA GLY A 31 -11.93 -4.58 3.70
C GLY A 31 -11.18 -3.25 3.65
N ALA A 32 -11.02 -2.59 4.80
CA ALA A 32 -10.26 -1.36 4.95
C ALA A 32 -8.75 -1.58 4.77
N LEU A 33 -8.20 -2.64 5.35
CA LEU A 33 -6.82 -3.06 5.18
C LEU A 33 -6.51 -3.32 3.69
N LEU A 34 -7.33 -4.15 3.03
CA LEU A 34 -7.14 -4.49 1.62
C LEU A 34 -7.28 -3.28 0.70
N ALA A 35 -8.25 -2.40 0.97
CA ALA A 35 -8.40 -1.15 0.24
C ALA A 35 -7.17 -0.25 0.40
N GLY A 36 -6.65 -0.13 1.63
CA GLY A 36 -5.40 0.58 1.92
C GLY A 36 -4.21 -0.02 1.19
N THR A 37 -4.01 -1.34 1.26
CA THR A 37 -2.92 -2.04 0.57
C THR A 37 -2.93 -1.80 -0.94
N ALA A 38 -4.09 -1.94 -1.58
CA ALA A 38 -4.23 -1.66 -3.01
C ALA A 38 -3.96 -0.18 -3.35
N ALA A 39 -4.44 0.74 -2.50
CA ALA A 39 -4.19 2.16 -2.64
C ALA A 39 -2.70 2.52 -2.47
N GLY A 40 -1.97 1.85 -1.58
CA GLY A 40 -0.52 2.03 -1.40
C GLY A 40 0.30 1.56 -2.57
N ALA A 41 -0.05 0.39 -3.14
CA ALA A 41 0.58 -0.06 -4.38
C ALA A 41 0.35 0.93 -5.52
N PHE A 42 -0.86 1.51 -5.62
CA PHE A 42 -1.14 2.58 -6.57
C PHE A 42 -0.34 3.86 -6.25
N GLY A 43 -0.26 4.26 -4.98
CA GLY A 43 0.52 5.42 -4.55
C GLY A 43 2.01 5.26 -4.89
N ALA A 44 2.59 4.08 -4.65
CA ALA A 44 3.97 3.76 -5.00
C ALA A 44 4.19 3.86 -6.51
N TRP A 45 3.25 3.34 -7.32
CA TRP A 45 3.31 3.50 -8.77
C TRP A 45 3.27 4.97 -9.20
N VAL A 46 2.45 5.81 -8.56
CA VAL A 46 2.44 7.26 -8.85
C VAL A 46 3.76 7.92 -8.43
N MET A 47 4.38 7.47 -7.34
CA MET A 47 5.72 7.91 -6.92
C MET A 47 6.79 7.51 -7.95
N ASP A 48 6.71 6.33 -8.57
CA ASP A 48 7.61 5.95 -9.67
C ASP A 48 7.48 6.90 -10.87
N LEU A 49 6.26 7.35 -11.18
CA LEU A 49 6.03 8.36 -12.21
C LEU A 49 6.69 9.70 -11.82
N PHE A 50 6.61 10.09 -10.54
CA PHE A 50 7.30 11.27 -10.03
C PHE A 50 8.81 11.16 -10.23
N PHE A 51 9.44 10.04 -9.83
CA PHE A 51 10.87 9.83 -10.03
C PHE A 51 11.25 9.82 -11.51
N SER A 52 10.45 9.15 -12.33
CA SER A 52 10.66 9.09 -13.79
C SER A 52 10.60 10.49 -14.43
N ALA A 53 9.63 11.31 -14.01
CA ALA A 53 9.44 12.67 -14.51
C ALA A 53 10.52 13.64 -14.01
N THR A 54 11.02 13.44 -12.79
CA THR A 54 11.96 14.36 -12.13
C THR A 54 13.40 13.87 -12.13
N LYS A 55 13.72 12.75 -12.81
CA LYS A 55 15.05 12.14 -12.88
C LYS A 55 16.20 13.12 -13.19
N LYS A 56 15.95 14.14 -14.02
CA LYS A 56 16.96 15.13 -14.43
C LYS A 56 17.31 16.13 -13.32
N ILE A 57 16.41 16.31 -12.35
CA ILE A 57 16.56 17.27 -11.25
C ILE A 57 16.76 16.55 -9.90
N ALA A 58 16.74 15.22 -9.87
CA ALA A 58 16.97 14.44 -8.66
C ALA A 58 18.33 14.82 -8.04
N PRO A 59 18.38 15.17 -6.74
CA PRO A 59 19.64 15.42 -6.06
C PRO A 59 20.42 14.12 -5.91
N GLN A 60 21.74 14.22 -6.08
CA GLN A 60 22.66 13.14 -5.74
C GLN A 60 23.11 13.29 -4.29
N LEU A 61 23.35 12.16 -3.62
CA LEU A 61 24.08 12.18 -2.36
C LEU A 61 25.57 12.40 -2.67
N PRO A 62 26.27 13.29 -1.95
CA PRO A 62 27.72 13.41 -2.10
C PRO A 62 28.40 12.09 -1.70
N GLU A 63 29.42 11.68 -2.47
CA GLU A 63 30.10 10.37 -2.31
C GLU A 63 30.71 10.15 -0.92
N ASN A 64 31.10 11.23 -0.24
CA ASN A 64 31.73 11.18 1.09
C ASN A 64 30.75 11.15 2.27
N VAL A 65 29.44 11.22 2.03
CA VAL A 65 28.43 11.30 3.09
C VAL A 65 28.02 9.92 3.60
N PHE A 66 28.16 8.89 2.77
CA PHE A 66 27.74 7.54 3.10
C PHE A 66 28.66 6.51 2.45
N SER A 67 29.27 5.67 3.29
CA SER A 67 30.05 4.51 2.84
C SER A 67 29.21 3.24 3.06
N PRO A 68 28.70 2.60 2.00
CA PRO A 68 27.95 1.36 2.12
C PRO A 68 28.77 0.27 2.82
N PRO A 69 28.16 -0.55 3.70
CA PRO A 69 28.88 -1.62 4.37
C PRO A 69 29.19 -2.82 3.45
N GLU A 70 28.47 -2.97 2.33
CA GLU A 70 28.72 -4.01 1.33
C GLU A 70 29.02 -3.41 -0.06
N LEU A 71 29.95 -4.03 -0.79
CA LEU A 71 30.35 -3.59 -2.14
C LEU A 71 29.19 -3.62 -3.14
N GLN A 72 28.28 -4.58 -3.02
CA GLN A 72 27.10 -4.69 -3.89
C GLN A 72 26.18 -3.47 -3.74
N GLN A 73 26.08 -2.92 -2.53
CA GLN A 73 25.23 -1.76 -2.24
C GLN A 73 25.72 -0.49 -2.97
N GLU A 74 26.98 -0.42 -3.40
CA GLU A 74 27.49 0.70 -4.21
C GLU A 74 26.82 0.78 -5.61
N ARG A 75 26.28 -0.35 -6.09
CA ARG A 75 25.66 -0.46 -7.42
C ARG A 75 24.15 -0.70 -7.36
N GLU A 76 23.59 -0.74 -6.16
CA GLU A 76 22.20 -1.10 -5.90
C GLU A 76 21.42 0.08 -5.33
N GLY A 77 20.15 0.17 -5.69
CA GLY A 77 19.19 0.98 -4.95
C GLY A 77 18.93 0.42 -3.55
N GLN A 78 18.35 1.24 -2.67
CA GLN A 78 18.01 0.84 -1.30
C GLN A 78 17.09 -0.38 -1.26
N THR A 79 16.09 -0.44 -2.14
CA THR A 79 15.14 -1.56 -2.18
C THR A 79 15.75 -2.81 -2.80
N GLU A 80 16.68 -2.66 -3.74
CA GLU A 80 17.46 -3.76 -4.32
C GLU A 80 18.37 -4.39 -3.25
N THR A 81 19.04 -3.55 -2.45
CA THR A 81 19.85 -3.99 -1.30
C THR A 81 19.00 -4.77 -0.29
N VAL A 82 17.80 -4.27 0.02
CA VAL A 82 16.86 -5.00 0.90
C VAL A 82 16.46 -6.34 0.29
N ALA A 83 16.11 -6.37 -0.99
CA ALA A 83 15.72 -7.59 -1.67
C ALA A 83 16.84 -8.63 -1.63
N ARG A 84 18.07 -8.22 -1.95
CA ARG A 84 19.26 -9.05 -1.90
C ARG A 84 19.52 -9.56 -0.49
N ARG A 85 19.53 -8.69 0.53
CA ARG A 85 19.72 -9.09 1.93
C ARG A 85 18.67 -10.12 2.37
N VAL A 86 17.41 -9.95 1.97
CA VAL A 86 16.34 -10.92 2.28
C VAL A 86 16.59 -12.25 1.60
N VAL A 87 16.92 -12.28 0.31
CA VAL A 87 17.08 -13.54 -0.44
C VAL A 87 18.34 -14.28 -0.03
N GLU A 88 19.47 -13.58 0.01
CA GLU A 88 20.80 -14.17 0.20
C GLU A 88 21.07 -14.47 1.67
N HIS A 89 20.73 -13.56 2.58
CA HIS A 89 21.14 -13.66 3.99
C HIS A 89 20.02 -14.20 4.87
N LEU A 90 18.79 -13.73 4.70
CA LEU A 90 17.66 -14.17 5.53
C LEU A 90 17.06 -15.50 5.06
N ALA A 91 16.80 -15.64 3.75
CA ALA A 91 16.21 -16.85 3.18
C ALA A 91 17.25 -17.91 2.77
N GLN A 92 18.53 -17.55 2.74
CA GLN A 92 19.65 -18.43 2.38
C GLN A 92 19.46 -19.12 1.01
N ARG A 93 18.94 -18.39 0.02
CA ARG A 93 18.56 -18.91 -1.31
C ARG A 93 19.65 -18.79 -2.38
N GLY A 94 20.87 -18.43 -2.00
CA GLY A 94 21.95 -18.13 -2.96
C GLY A 94 21.79 -16.76 -3.63
N PRO A 95 22.68 -16.41 -4.58
CA PRO A 95 22.73 -15.08 -5.20
C PRO A 95 21.42 -14.70 -5.89
N LEU A 96 20.99 -13.45 -5.72
CA LEU A 96 19.79 -12.93 -6.36
C LEU A 96 20.08 -12.53 -7.82
N GLU A 97 19.47 -13.23 -8.78
CA GLU A 97 19.73 -13.00 -10.22
C GLU A 97 19.23 -11.65 -10.75
N ASP A 98 18.04 -11.21 -10.31
CA ASP A 98 17.38 -9.98 -10.79
C ASP A 98 17.07 -9.05 -9.61
N THR A 99 18.12 -8.39 -9.10
CA THR A 99 18.04 -7.46 -7.97
C THR A 99 17.13 -6.28 -8.26
N ALA A 100 17.14 -5.77 -9.50
CA ALA A 100 16.32 -4.63 -9.94
C ALA A 100 14.82 -4.94 -9.80
N ARG A 101 14.36 -6.06 -10.38
CA ARG A 101 12.95 -6.47 -10.27
C ARG A 101 12.56 -6.81 -8.84
N ALA A 102 13.45 -7.43 -8.09
CA ALA A 102 13.18 -7.74 -6.68
C ALA A 102 13.10 -6.46 -5.84
N GLY A 103 13.92 -5.46 -6.13
CA GLY A 103 13.86 -4.12 -5.52
C GLY A 103 12.55 -3.39 -5.84
N GLU A 104 12.04 -3.50 -7.08
CA GLU A 104 10.72 -3.00 -7.44
C GLU A 104 9.62 -3.66 -6.59
N ILE A 105 9.67 -4.99 -6.42
CA ILE A 105 8.73 -5.72 -5.55
C ILE A 105 8.79 -5.20 -4.11
N VAL A 106 10.00 -5.01 -3.55
CA VAL A 106 10.18 -4.46 -2.20
C VAL A 106 9.57 -3.06 -2.11
N HIS A 107 9.77 -2.20 -3.10
CA HIS A 107 9.19 -0.85 -3.13
C HIS A 107 7.67 -0.89 -3.03
N TYR A 108 7.02 -1.69 -3.87
CA TYR A 108 5.56 -1.84 -3.86
C TYR A 108 5.02 -2.45 -2.57
N VAL A 109 5.68 -3.49 -2.05
CA VAL A 109 5.28 -4.15 -0.80
C VAL A 109 5.41 -3.19 0.39
N TYR A 110 6.48 -2.40 0.44
CA TYR A 110 6.70 -1.41 1.48
C TYR A 110 5.60 -0.34 1.48
N GLY A 111 5.31 0.26 0.32
CA GLY A 111 4.21 1.21 0.17
C GLY A 111 2.84 0.60 0.50
N ALA A 112 2.55 -0.58 -0.03
CA ALA A 112 1.30 -1.29 0.25
C ALA A 112 1.11 -1.61 1.75
N THR A 113 2.19 -1.91 2.48
CA THR A 113 2.15 -2.20 3.92
C THR A 113 1.76 -0.94 4.71
N TRP A 114 2.45 0.18 4.48
CA TRP A 114 2.11 1.47 5.11
C TRP A 114 0.68 1.90 4.83
N ALA A 115 0.25 1.76 3.57
CA ALA A 115 -1.08 2.16 3.18
C ALA A 115 -2.17 1.23 3.70
N GLY A 116 -1.88 -0.06 3.95
CA GLY A 116 -2.79 -0.96 4.63
C GLY A 116 -3.16 -0.44 6.03
N LEU A 117 -2.15 -0.01 6.80
CA LEU A 117 -2.36 0.64 8.10
C LEU A 117 -3.16 1.94 7.96
N TYR A 118 -2.82 2.76 6.97
CA TYR A 118 -3.57 3.98 6.66
C TYR A 118 -5.03 3.69 6.29
N GLY A 119 -5.32 2.60 5.58
CA GLY A 119 -6.68 2.16 5.24
C GLY A 119 -7.53 1.88 6.47
N LEU A 120 -6.97 1.24 7.49
CA LEU A 120 -7.63 1.01 8.78
C LEU A 120 -7.98 2.34 9.47
N VAL A 121 -7.07 3.31 9.47
CA VAL A 121 -7.30 4.65 10.04
C VAL A 121 -8.34 5.42 9.22
N ALA A 122 -8.24 5.37 7.89
CA ALA A 122 -9.15 6.04 6.97
C ALA A 122 -10.59 5.51 7.04
N ALA A 123 -10.76 4.24 7.43
CA ALA A 123 -12.09 3.65 7.63
C ALA A 123 -12.83 4.21 8.86
N THR A 124 -12.11 4.70 9.87
CA THR A 124 -12.68 5.23 11.12
C THR A 124 -12.56 6.75 11.25
N SER A 125 -11.65 7.39 10.50
CA SER A 125 -11.38 8.83 10.57
C SER A 125 -11.72 9.54 9.26
N ARG A 126 -12.69 10.49 9.31
CA ARG A 126 -13.00 11.33 8.13
C ARG A 126 -11.84 12.22 7.71
N PRO A 127 -11.15 12.93 8.63
CA PRO A 127 -10.01 13.77 8.26
C PRO A 127 -8.90 13.01 7.56
N ALA A 128 -8.65 11.76 7.94
CA ALA A 128 -7.63 10.93 7.31
C ALA A 128 -7.85 10.80 5.80
N ARG A 129 -9.10 10.74 5.33
CA ARG A 129 -9.48 10.58 3.92
C ARG A 129 -9.39 11.85 3.08
N SER A 130 -9.04 12.98 3.68
CA SER A 130 -8.88 14.25 2.98
C SER A 130 -7.49 14.37 2.36
N LEU A 131 -7.30 15.34 1.45
CA LEU A 131 -5.98 15.65 0.91
C LEU A 131 -4.97 16.01 2.03
N PRO A 132 -5.27 16.91 2.99
CA PRO A 132 -4.39 17.15 4.14
C PRO A 132 -4.05 15.88 4.93
N GLY A 133 -5.02 14.98 5.11
CA GLY A 133 -4.78 13.68 5.78
C GLY A 133 -3.80 12.79 5.01
N GLY A 134 -3.90 12.76 3.68
CA GLY A 134 -2.96 12.07 2.80
C GLY A 134 -1.56 12.67 2.82
N LEU A 135 -1.45 14.00 2.81
CA LEU A 135 -0.16 14.69 2.91
C LEU A 135 0.51 14.41 4.25
N ALA A 136 -0.26 14.48 5.36
CA ALA A 136 0.25 14.13 6.69
C ALA A 136 0.74 12.67 6.75
N PHE A 137 -0.02 11.74 6.17
CA PHE A 137 0.41 10.34 6.05
C PHE A 137 1.72 10.20 5.26
N GLY A 138 1.83 10.84 4.09
CA GLY A 138 3.06 10.85 3.29
C GLY A 138 4.26 11.38 4.08
N THR A 139 4.10 12.49 4.79
CA THR A 139 5.13 13.07 5.66
C THR A 139 5.54 12.13 6.79
N ILE A 140 4.60 11.40 7.40
CA ILE A 140 4.92 10.41 8.45
C ILE A 140 5.74 9.26 7.86
N VAL A 141 5.35 8.73 6.70
CA VAL A 141 6.10 7.66 6.02
C VAL A 141 7.50 8.14 5.66
N TRP A 142 7.63 9.36 5.13
CA TRP A 142 8.92 9.99 4.86
C TRP A 142 9.79 10.10 6.11
N ALA A 143 9.26 10.70 7.17
CA ALA A 143 10.00 10.95 8.41
C ALA A 143 10.47 9.65 9.07
N ILE A 144 9.64 8.61 9.06
CA ILE A 144 10.03 7.29 9.59
C ILE A 144 11.04 6.60 8.66
N SER A 145 10.82 6.65 7.35
CA SER A 145 11.68 5.95 6.38
C SER A 145 13.07 6.56 6.35
N GLU A 146 13.17 7.86 6.10
CA GLU A 146 14.44 8.60 5.99
C GLU A 146 15.07 8.86 7.35
N GLY A 147 14.24 9.13 8.37
CA GLY A 147 14.71 9.49 9.70
C GLY A 147 15.18 8.32 10.54
N LEU A 148 14.68 7.11 10.27
CA LEU A 148 14.89 5.95 11.13
C LEU A 148 15.18 4.68 10.35
N VAL A 149 14.28 4.24 9.45
CA VAL A 149 14.39 2.92 8.82
C VAL A 149 15.66 2.81 7.97
N LEU A 150 15.86 3.72 7.01
CA LEU A 150 16.99 3.65 6.10
C LEU A 150 18.35 3.74 6.83
N PRO A 151 18.57 4.67 7.79
CA PRO A 151 19.82 4.71 8.55
C PRO A 151 20.01 3.49 9.46
N LEU A 152 18.96 3.02 10.13
CA LEU A 152 19.04 1.88 11.05
C LEU A 152 19.45 0.59 10.32
N PHE A 153 18.96 0.40 9.09
CA PHE A 153 19.35 -0.71 8.23
C PHE A 153 20.57 -0.41 7.37
N ARG A 154 21.29 0.70 7.61
CA ARG A 154 22.48 1.09 6.83
C ARG A 154 22.22 1.12 5.32
N LEU A 155 21.07 1.64 4.91
CA LEU A 155 20.67 1.87 3.52
C LEU A 155 20.87 3.33 3.09
N ALA A 156 21.03 4.23 4.06
CA ALA A 156 21.23 5.66 3.86
C ALA A 156 22.06 6.23 5.03
N PRO A 157 22.69 7.40 4.87
CA PRO A 157 23.27 8.13 5.98
C PRO A 157 22.19 8.64 6.94
N TRP A 158 22.57 8.95 8.18
CA TRP A 158 21.67 9.63 9.12
C TRP A 158 21.26 11.01 8.60
N PRO A 159 20.03 11.50 8.90
CA PRO A 159 19.47 12.72 8.29
C PRO A 159 20.33 13.97 8.43
N ARG A 160 21.10 14.07 9.51
CA ARG A 160 21.98 15.23 9.78
C ARG A 160 23.15 15.36 8.81
N ALA A 161 23.50 14.27 8.12
CA ALA A 161 24.59 14.25 7.14
C ALA A 161 24.12 14.58 5.71
N SER A 162 22.81 14.53 5.45
CA SER A 162 22.21 14.78 4.13
C SER A 162 21.89 16.26 3.91
N LEU A 163 22.03 16.72 2.66
CA LEU A 163 21.69 18.09 2.27
C LEU A 163 20.18 18.35 2.34
N LEU A 164 19.78 19.59 2.66
CA LEU A 164 18.37 19.99 2.74
C LEU A 164 17.60 19.75 1.44
N ARG A 165 18.28 19.87 0.29
CA ARG A 165 17.69 19.59 -1.04
C ARG A 165 17.26 18.13 -1.18
N ASN A 166 18.02 17.19 -0.61
CA ASN A 166 17.71 15.76 -0.65
C ASN A 166 16.48 15.47 0.21
N HIS A 167 16.42 16.06 1.41
CA HIS A 167 15.24 16.01 2.27
C HIS A 167 13.99 16.56 1.59
N ALA A 168 14.10 17.74 0.96
CA ALA A 168 12.98 18.35 0.26
C ALA A 168 12.48 17.52 -0.93
N TYR A 169 13.41 16.96 -1.73
CA TYR A 169 13.07 16.11 -2.86
C TYR A 169 12.41 14.79 -2.41
N SER A 170 12.96 14.14 -1.38
CA SER A 170 12.37 12.93 -0.81
C SER A 170 11.02 13.21 -0.15
N LEU A 171 10.87 14.33 0.56
CA LEU A 171 9.57 14.74 1.10
C LEU A 171 8.55 14.95 -0.02
N ALA A 172 8.93 15.63 -1.11
CA ALA A 172 8.03 15.87 -2.23
C ALA A 172 7.50 14.56 -2.86
N SER A 173 8.37 13.56 -3.06
CA SER A 173 7.93 12.26 -3.59
C SER A 173 6.96 11.56 -2.62
N HIS A 174 7.19 11.66 -1.30
CA HIS A 174 6.32 11.09 -0.28
C HIS A 174 4.97 11.81 -0.14
N LEU A 175 4.94 13.12 -0.37
CA LEU A 175 3.69 13.88 -0.45
C LEU A 175 2.85 13.43 -1.64
N VAL A 176 3.48 13.17 -2.80
CA VAL A 176 2.82 12.60 -3.99
C VAL A 176 2.25 11.21 -3.67
N TYR A 177 3.06 10.34 -3.07
CA TYR A 177 2.63 9.02 -2.60
C TYR A 177 1.42 9.11 -1.65
N GLY A 178 1.49 9.99 -0.64
CA GLY A 178 0.45 10.16 0.37
C GLY A 178 -0.86 10.70 -0.22
N ALA A 179 -0.78 11.69 -1.10
CA ALA A 179 -1.95 12.24 -1.80
C ALA A 179 -2.64 11.20 -2.69
N ALA A 180 -1.86 10.45 -3.49
CA ALA A 180 -2.37 9.38 -4.34
C ALA A 180 -3.02 8.25 -3.52
N THR A 181 -2.36 7.83 -2.44
CA THR A 181 -2.85 6.80 -1.52
C THR A 181 -4.16 7.22 -0.85
N ALA A 182 -4.27 8.46 -0.40
CA ALA A 182 -5.49 8.99 0.21
C ALA A 182 -6.66 9.01 -0.77
N GLY A 183 -6.45 9.53 -1.99
CA GLY A 183 -7.46 9.57 -3.04
C GLY A 183 -7.95 8.17 -3.44
N ALA A 184 -7.02 7.23 -3.63
CA ALA A 184 -7.35 5.85 -3.95
C ALA A 184 -8.08 5.13 -2.80
N THR A 185 -7.59 5.28 -1.56
CA THR A 185 -8.22 4.70 -0.36
C THR A 185 -9.65 5.22 -0.20
N HIS A 186 -9.83 6.54 -0.32
CA HIS A 186 -11.15 7.17 -0.22
C HIS A 186 -12.13 6.60 -1.26
N THR A 187 -11.66 6.47 -2.50
CA THR A 187 -12.44 5.92 -3.61
C THR A 187 -12.81 4.46 -3.34
N LEU A 188 -11.84 3.62 -2.96
CA LEU A 188 -12.06 2.20 -2.69
C LEU A 188 -13.00 1.96 -1.49
N LEU A 189 -12.89 2.76 -0.43
CA LEU A 189 -13.79 2.71 0.73
C LEU A 189 -15.22 3.17 0.37
N ARG A 190 -15.36 4.20 -0.49
CA ARG A 190 -16.68 4.68 -0.97
C ARG A 190 -17.36 3.68 -1.90
N LEU A 191 -16.59 3.04 -2.77
CA LEU A 191 -17.12 2.07 -3.73
C LEU A 191 -17.59 0.76 -3.08
N GLY A 192 -17.35 0.61 -1.76
CA GLY A 192 -18.00 -0.38 -0.91
C GLY A 192 -18.06 -1.76 -1.53
N SER A 193 -16.93 -2.48 -1.56
CA SER A 193 -16.89 -3.89 -1.94
C SER A 193 -17.69 -4.20 -3.22
N ARG A 194 -17.62 -3.36 -4.26
CA ARG A 194 -18.13 -3.75 -5.58
C ARG A 194 -17.07 -4.63 -6.24
N PRO A 195 -17.21 -5.96 -6.19
CA PRO A 195 -16.20 -6.87 -6.74
C PRO A 195 -15.96 -6.61 -8.22
N ALA A 196 -16.91 -6.03 -8.96
CA ALA A 196 -16.75 -5.69 -10.37
C ALA A 196 -15.63 -4.66 -10.64
N LEU A 197 -15.48 -3.61 -9.81
CA LEU A 197 -14.42 -2.61 -10.02
C LEU A 197 -13.06 -3.09 -9.49
N ALA A 198 -13.06 -3.82 -8.36
CA ALA A 198 -11.88 -4.51 -7.87
C ALA A 198 -11.41 -5.59 -8.87
N ALA A 199 -12.34 -6.27 -9.54
CA ALA A 199 -12.06 -7.23 -10.60
C ALA A 199 -11.48 -6.57 -11.84
N LEU A 200 -12.02 -5.42 -12.26
CA LEU A 200 -11.50 -4.66 -13.38
C LEU A 200 -10.09 -4.13 -13.08
N GLY A 201 -9.83 -3.65 -11.86
CA GLY A 201 -8.50 -3.25 -11.42
C GLY A 201 -7.51 -4.42 -11.34
N ALA A 202 -7.93 -5.56 -10.76
CA ALA A 202 -7.10 -6.76 -10.69
C ALA A 202 -6.81 -7.35 -12.08
N LEU A 203 -7.79 -7.34 -12.99
CA LEU A 203 -7.61 -7.72 -14.39
C LEU A 203 -6.70 -6.74 -15.15
N TRP A 204 -6.76 -5.44 -14.84
CA TRP A 204 -5.87 -4.45 -15.41
C TRP A 204 -4.41 -4.66 -14.96
N LEU A 205 -4.18 -4.98 -13.68
CA LEU A 205 -2.85 -5.31 -13.14
C LEU A 205 -2.21 -6.53 -13.83
N THR A 206 -3.00 -7.51 -14.30
CA THR A 206 -2.45 -8.63 -15.09
C THR A 206 -1.80 -8.21 -16.42
N ARG A 207 -2.11 -7.00 -16.93
CA ARG A 207 -1.47 -6.47 -18.15
C ARG A 207 0.01 -6.13 -17.93
N LYS A 208 0.41 -5.86 -16.69
CA LYS A 208 1.82 -5.62 -16.32
C LYS A 208 2.62 -6.91 -16.08
N VAL A 209 1.97 -8.07 -16.08
CA VAL A 209 2.63 -9.38 -15.93
C VAL A 209 3.23 -9.83 -17.28
N PRO A 210 4.44 -10.45 -17.28
CA PRO A 210 5.08 -10.97 -18.49
C PRO A 210 4.14 -11.87 -19.32
N SER A 211 4.28 -11.85 -20.63
CA SER A 211 3.35 -12.49 -21.58
C SER A 211 3.13 -13.99 -21.30
N GLY A 212 4.17 -14.71 -20.86
CA GLY A 212 4.09 -16.15 -20.56
C GLY A 212 3.22 -16.53 -19.35
N VAL A 213 3.14 -15.65 -18.34
CA VAL A 213 2.38 -15.89 -17.09
C VAL A 213 1.02 -15.20 -17.06
N ARG A 214 0.78 -14.27 -18.00
CA ARG A 214 -0.46 -13.50 -18.13
C ARG A 214 -1.74 -14.37 -18.23
N PRO A 215 -1.78 -15.50 -18.97
CA PRO A 215 -2.99 -16.33 -19.05
C PRO A 215 -3.35 -16.97 -17.71
N VAL A 216 -2.34 -17.45 -16.98
CA VAL A 216 -2.50 -18.08 -15.66
C VAL A 216 -2.93 -17.04 -14.63
N ALA A 217 -2.24 -15.89 -14.59
CA ALA A 217 -2.60 -14.78 -13.71
C ALA A 217 -4.05 -14.31 -13.94
N ARG A 218 -4.46 -14.12 -15.20
CA ARG A 218 -5.86 -13.77 -15.55
C ARG A 218 -6.87 -14.82 -15.08
N THR A 219 -6.54 -16.09 -15.22
CA THR A 219 -7.43 -17.20 -14.83
C THR A 219 -7.60 -17.25 -13.30
N LEU A 220 -6.51 -17.14 -12.56
CA LEU A 220 -6.53 -17.09 -11.10
C LEU A 220 -7.27 -15.85 -10.58
N THR A 221 -7.00 -14.67 -11.16
CA THR A 221 -7.72 -13.44 -10.82
C THR A 221 -9.23 -13.57 -11.09
N ARG A 222 -9.64 -14.10 -12.25
CA ARG A 222 -11.07 -14.32 -12.56
C ARG A 222 -11.73 -15.28 -11.58
N ARG A 223 -11.06 -16.37 -11.20
CA ARG A 223 -11.56 -17.32 -10.20
C ARG A 223 -11.70 -16.69 -8.82
N GLY A 224 -10.68 -15.96 -8.36
CA GLY A 224 -10.70 -15.25 -7.08
C GLY A 224 -11.82 -14.20 -7.03
N VAL A 225 -11.99 -13.43 -8.10
CA VAL A 225 -13.12 -12.49 -8.27
C VAL A 225 -14.46 -13.22 -8.18
N GLY A 226 -14.63 -14.32 -8.91
CA GLY A 226 -15.88 -15.08 -8.91
C GLY A 226 -16.23 -15.71 -7.56
N ILE A 227 -15.23 -16.08 -6.77
CA ILE A 227 -15.42 -16.55 -5.38
C ILE A 227 -15.85 -15.37 -4.49
N ALA A 228 -15.20 -14.21 -4.63
CA ALA A 228 -15.52 -13.01 -3.85
C ALA A 228 -16.93 -12.47 -4.15
N ILE A 229 -17.38 -12.53 -5.41
CA ILE A 229 -18.76 -12.20 -5.81
C ILE A 229 -19.75 -13.16 -5.14
N ARG A 230 -19.54 -14.48 -5.30
CA ARG A 230 -20.46 -15.48 -4.72
C ARG A 230 -20.51 -15.44 -3.19
N ALA A 231 -19.38 -15.24 -2.53
CA ALA A 231 -19.32 -15.09 -1.08
C ALA A 231 -20.09 -13.85 -0.61
N ARG A 232 -20.04 -12.75 -1.37
CA ARG A 232 -20.85 -11.56 -1.11
C ARG A 232 -22.35 -11.88 -1.26
N ASP A 233 -22.74 -12.56 -2.33
CA ASP A 233 -24.15 -12.89 -2.59
C ASP A 233 -24.71 -13.79 -1.48
N VAL A 234 -23.94 -14.77 -0.99
CA VAL A 234 -24.32 -15.61 0.16
C VAL A 234 -24.48 -14.79 1.44
N VAL A 235 -23.58 -13.84 1.72
CA VAL A 235 -23.67 -12.98 2.92
C VAL A 235 -24.85 -12.00 2.82
N GLU A 236 -25.22 -11.56 1.62
CA GLU A 236 -26.39 -10.71 1.39
C GLU A 236 -27.70 -11.52 1.50
N ALA A 237 -27.71 -12.81 1.15
CA ALA A 237 -28.89 -13.68 1.27
C ALA A 237 -29.21 -14.12 2.71
N VAL A 238 -28.25 -14.06 3.63
CA VAL A 238 -28.39 -14.50 5.04
C VAL A 238 -28.64 -13.31 6.00
N ARG A 239 -28.76 -12.09 5.47
CA ARG A 239 -29.06 -10.85 6.22
C ARG A 239 -30.48 -10.37 5.98
#